data_AF-A0AAV5B3P5-F1
#
_entry.id   AF-A0AAV5B3P5-F1
#
_cell.length_a   1.000
_cell.length_b   1.000
_cell.length_c   1.000
_cell.angle_alpha   90.00
_cell.angle_beta   90.00
_cell.angle_gamma   90.00
#
_symmetry.space_group_name_H-M   'P 1'
#
loop_
_entity.id
_entity.type
_entity.pdbx_description
1 polymer ?
#
loop_
_entity_poly.entity_id
_entity_poly.type
_entity_poly.pdbx_seq_one_letter_code
_entity_poly.pdbx_strand_id
1 'polypeptide(L)' 'MKPVALRFLQQMRSAPELADLPVSGIGGNETWRDACEFILMGATTLQVTTSVMQYGYRVARRT' A
#
# COMPACT_ATOMS: atom_id res chain seq x y z
N MET A 1 2.21 10.51 1.98
CA MET A 1 2.15 9.52 3.07
C MET A 1 2.89 8.21 2.75
N LYS A 2 3.05 7.85 1.46
CA LYS A 2 3.75 6.64 0.97
C LYS A 2 5.08 6.28 1.67
N PRO A 3 6.06 7.20 1.88
CA PRO A 3 7.35 6.82 2.47
C PRO A 3 7.24 6.30 3.91
N VAL A 4 6.26 6.79 4.67
CA VAL A 4 6.00 6.34 6.04
C VAL A 4 5.39 4.95 6.03
N ALA A 5 4.38 4.74 5.18
CA ALA A 5 3.71 3.45 5.06
C ALA A 5 4.66 2.33 4.61
N LEU A 6 5.54 2.59 3.62
CA LEU A 6 6.54 1.62 3.16
C LEU A 6 7.57 1.29 4.25
N ARG A 7 8.00 2.27 5.07
CA ARG A 7 8.89 2.04 6.20
C ARG A 7 8.25 1.17 7.28
N PHE A 8 6.99 1.43 7.63
CA PHE A 8 6.27 0.60 8.59
C PHE A 8 6.09 -0.83 8.10
N LEU A 9 5.78 -1.02 6.82
CA LEU A 9 5.69 -2.34 6.20
C LEU A 9 7.02 -3.11 6.31
N GLN A 10 8.13 -2.43 6.03
CA GLN A 10 9.46 -3.01 6.17
C GLN A 10 9.77 -3.42 7.62
N GLN A 11 9.41 -2.58 8.58
CA GLN A 11 9.63 -2.88 10.01
C GLN A 11 8.78 -4.06 10.48
N MET A 12 7.51 -4.13 10.07
CA MET A 12 6.63 -5.26 10.38
C MET A 12 7.15 -6.57 9.78
N ARG A 13 7.60 -6.54 8.52
CA ARG A 13 8.18 -7.73 7.86
C ARG A 13 9.50 -8.17 8.47
N SER A 14 10.25 -7.26 9.10
CA SER A 14 11.49 -7.58 9.79
C SER A 14 11.26 -8.19 11.19
N ALA A 15 10.04 -8.12 11.73
CA ALA A 15 9.69 -8.73 13.01
C ALA A 15 9.23 -10.18 12.79
N PRO A 16 9.93 -11.20 13.35
CA PRO A 16 9.64 -12.62 13.09
C PRO A 16 8.18 -13.03 13.41
N GLU A 17 7.59 -12.45 14.45
CA GLU A 17 6.22 -12.73 14.89
C GLU A 17 5.15 -12.18 13.93
N LEU A 18 5.52 -11.18 13.12
CA LEU A 18 4.61 -10.47 12.21
C LEU A 18 4.93 -10.75 10.74
N ALA A 19 6.03 -11.47 10.45
CA ALA A 19 6.57 -11.69 9.13
C ALA A 19 5.60 -12.41 8.18
N ASP A 20 4.70 -13.25 8.71
CA ASP A 20 3.73 -14.02 7.93
C ASP A 20 2.31 -13.45 7.95
N LEU A 21 2.06 -12.37 8.69
CA LEU A 21 0.72 -11.78 8.75
C LEU A 21 0.35 -11.12 7.41
N PRO A 22 -0.89 -11.27 6.92
CA PRO A 22 -1.36 -10.52 5.77
C PRO A 22 -1.42 -9.04 6.13
N VAL A 23 -0.78 -8.19 5.32
CA VAL A 23 -0.70 -6.74 5.53
C VAL A 23 -1.44 -6.03 4.40
N SER A 24 -2.34 -5.11 4.76
CA SER A 24 -2.98 -4.22 3.79
C SER A 24 -2.15 -2.94 3.65
N GLY A 25 -1.66 -2.65 2.45
CA GLY A 25 -0.96 -1.43 2.10
C GLY A 25 -1.91 -0.24 2.02
N ILE A 26 -1.76 0.72 2.92
CA ILE A 26 -2.60 1.92 3.02
C ILE A 26 -1.69 3.15 2.96
N GLY A 27 -2.06 4.13 2.13
CA GLY A 27 -1.50 5.47 2.21
C GLY A 27 -0.91 6.01 0.91
N GLY A 28 -1.73 6.77 0.18
CA GLY A 28 -1.30 7.48 -1.02
C GLY A 28 -1.10 6.58 -2.24
N ASN A 29 -1.98 5.59 -2.42
CA ASN A 29 -2.03 4.77 -3.63
C ASN A 29 -2.75 5.54 -4.74
N GLU A 30 -2.00 6.22 -5.60
CA GLU A 30 -2.57 7.06 -6.67
C GLU A 30 -2.30 6.49 -8.07
N THR A 31 -1.25 5.67 -8.18
CA THR A 31 -0.83 5.05 -9.44
C THR A 31 -0.54 3.56 -9.26
N TRP A 32 -0.55 2.81 -10.37
CA TRP A 32 -0.20 1.39 -10.40
C TRP A 32 1.21 1.13 -9.89
N ARG A 33 2.10 2.12 -10.02
CA ARG A 33 3.47 2.02 -9.55
C ARG A 33 3.52 2.05 -8.03
N ASP A 34 2.68 2.87 -7.40
CA ASP A 34 2.53 2.86 -5.93
C ASP A 34 1.98 1.51 -5.47
N ALA A 35 0.95 0.98 -6.16
CA ALA A 35 0.42 -0.35 -5.89
C ALA A 35 1.50 -1.45 -5.98
N CYS A 36 2.30 -1.44 -7.05
CA CYS A 36 3.41 -2.37 -7.20
C CYS A 36 4.45 -2.23 -6.08
N GLU A 37 4.83 -1.02 -5.67
CA GLU A 37 5.77 -0.82 -4.57
C GLU A 37 5.26 -1.43 -3.26
N PHE A 38 3.99 -1.23 -2.92
CA PHE A 38 3.40 -1.85 -1.73
C PHE A 38 3.38 -3.38 -1.81
N ILE A 39 3.03 -3.95 -2.97
CA ILE A 39 3.04 -5.41 -3.17
C ILE A 39 4.46 -5.97 -3.06
N LEU A 40 5.45 -5.31 -3.69
CA LEU A 40 6.87 -5.70 -3.62
C LEU A 40 7.42 -5.64 -2.20
N MET A 41 6.93 -4.71 -1.39
CA MET A 41 7.27 -4.62 0.05
C MET A 41 6.52 -5.64 0.92
N GLY A 42 5.64 -6.45 0.33
CA GLY A 42 4.94 -7.54 0.99
C GLY A 42 3.50 -7.23 1.40
N ALA A 43 2.84 -6.21 0.83
CA ALA A 43 1.40 -6.02 1.04
C ALA A 43 0.59 -7.08 0.25
N THR A 44 -0.39 -7.68 0.90
CA THR A 44 -1.35 -8.64 0.28
C THR A 44 -2.56 -7.95 -0.34
N THR A 45 -2.96 -6.80 0.21
CA THR A 45 -4.09 -6.01 -0.29
C THR A 45 -3.73 -4.53 -0.31
N LEU A 46 -4.47 -3.73 -1.06
CA LEU A 46 -4.26 -2.29 -1.17
C LEU A 46 -5.55 -1.54 -0.88
N GLN A 47 -5.44 -0.41 -0.18
CA GLN A 47 -6.57 0.49 0.05
C GLN A 47 -6.37 1.81 -0.69
N VAL A 48 -7.48 2.31 -1.24
CA VAL A 48 -7.52 3.54 -2.02
C VAL A 48 -8.67 4.41 -1.51
N THR A 49 -8.34 5.50 -0.81
CA THR A 49 -9.34 6.40 -0.20
C THR A 49 -9.18 7.83 -0.71
N THR A 50 -8.06 8.49 -0.38
CA THR A 50 -7.80 9.89 -0.79
C THR A 50 -7.82 10.06 -2.30
N SER A 51 -7.25 9.12 -3.04
CA SER A 51 -7.19 9.12 -4.50
C SER A 51 -8.59 9.01 -5.13
N VAL A 52 -9.50 8.26 -4.50
CA VAL A 52 -10.91 8.19 -4.94
C VAL A 52 -11.62 9.51 -4.66
N MET A 53 -11.35 10.16 -3.52
CA MET A 53 -11.93 11.46 -3.18
C MET A 53 -11.46 12.58 -4.12
N GLN A 54 -10.18 12.55 -4.54
CA GLN A 54 -9.59 13.59 -5.39
C GLN A 54 -9.84 13.36 -6.89
N TYR A 55 -9.80 12.12 -7.35
CA TYR A 55 -9.78 11.78 -8.79
C TYR A 55 -10.95 10.89 -9.23
N GLY A 56 -11.84 10.51 -8.30
CA GLY A 56 -12.98 9.64 -8.56
C GLY A 56 -12.59 8.16 -8.75
N TYR A 57 -13.60 7.33 -8.99
CA TYR A 57 -13.44 5.86 -9.11
C TYR A 57 -12.58 5.41 -10.29
N ARG A 58 -12.28 6.27 -11.26
CA ARG A 58 -11.38 5.94 -12.38
C ARG A 58 -9.95 5.66 -11.91
N VAL A 59 -9.58 6.09 -10.70
CA VAL A 59 -8.27 5.78 -10.13
C VAL A 59 -8.07 4.27 -9.98
N ALA A 60 -9.11 3.49 -9.69
CA ALA A 60 -9.03 2.02 -9.58
C ALA A 60 -8.64 1.32 -10.89
N ARG A 61 -8.77 1.98 -12.05
CA ARG A 61 -8.26 1.47 -13.34
C ARG A 61 -6.81 1.88 -13.62
N ARG A 62 -6.27 2.81 -12.83
CA ARG A 62 -4.92 3.39 -12.96
C ARG A 62 -3.97 2.92 -11.85
N THR A 63 -4.51 2.32 -10.79
CA THR A 63 -3.81 1.74 -9.63
C THR A 63 -3.82 0.23 -9.77
#